data_AF-A0A7S0ST63-F1
#
_entry.id   AF-A0A7S0ST63-F1
#
_cell.length_a   1.000
_cell.length_b   1.000
_cell.length_c   1.000
_cell.angle_alpha   90.00
_cell.angle_beta   90.00
_cell.angle_gamma   90.00
#
_symmetry.space_group_name_H-M   'P 1'
#
loop_
_entity.id
_entity.type
_entity.pdbx_description
1 polymer ?
#
loop_
_entity_poly.entity_id
_entity_poly.type
_entity_poly.pdbx_seq_one_letter_code
_entity_poly.pdbx_strand_id
1 'polypeptide(L)'
;ALAQLVEKGADVNAVGEDEDGNQSTPLWWAARGMPPGYDDEGELEGEEETEMVESGLALSKLLVEKGADVHAVGKDRYGNPSTPLWWAARSVIYGKEGGPALAQLLV
;
A
#
# COMPACT_ATOMS: atom_id res chain seq x y z
N ALA A 1 9.34 9.11 -9.98
CA ALA A 1 8.40 9.07 -11.13
C ALA A 1 6.93 9.17 -10.68
N LEU A 2 6.46 8.31 -9.77
CA LEU A 2 5.06 8.33 -9.26
C LEU A 2 4.67 9.66 -8.58
N ALA A 3 5.53 10.22 -7.73
CA ALA A 3 5.27 11.50 -7.08
C ALA A 3 4.98 12.64 -8.08
N GLN A 4 5.69 12.67 -9.20
CA GLN A 4 5.47 13.67 -10.25
C GLN A 4 4.11 13.53 -10.94
N LEU A 5 3.56 12.31 -11.04
CA LEU A 5 2.23 12.10 -11.63
C LEU A 5 1.15 12.66 -10.71
N VAL A 6 1.27 12.39 -9.41
CA VAL A 6 0.36 12.94 -8.39
C VAL A 6 0.45 14.47 -8.37
N GLU A 7 1.65 15.04 -8.45
CA GLU A 7 1.84 16.50 -8.56
C GLU A 7 1.24 17.10 -9.85
N LYS A 8 1.22 16.34 -10.94
CA LYS A 8 0.61 16.73 -12.22
C LYS A 8 -0.92 16.55 -12.25
N GLY A 9 -1.55 16.18 -11.14
CA GLY A 9 -3.00 16.05 -11.02
C GLY A 9 -3.55 14.70 -11.47
N ALA A 10 -2.74 13.64 -11.41
CA ALA A 10 -3.27 12.28 -11.53
C ALA A 10 -4.37 12.05 -10.47
N ASP A 11 -5.41 11.32 -10.84
CA ASP A 11 -6.49 10.95 -9.93
C ASP A 11 -5.99 9.96 -8.88
N VAL A 12 -5.86 10.43 -7.65
CA VAL A 12 -5.37 9.65 -6.50
C VAL A 12 -6.37 8.59 -6.02
N ASN A 13 -7.63 8.66 -6.48
CA ASN A 13 -8.70 7.73 -6.16
C ASN A 13 -9.09 6.84 -7.35
N ALA A 14 -8.30 6.88 -8.44
CA ALA A 14 -8.53 5.99 -9.58
C ALA A 14 -8.55 4.53 -9.11
N VAL A 15 -9.53 3.77 -9.58
CA VAL A 15 -9.58 2.33 -9.34
C VAL A 15 -8.90 1.64 -10.52
N GLY A 16 -7.75 1.01 -10.24
CA GLY A 16 -7.05 0.15 -11.19
C GLY A 16 -7.37 -1.32 -10.94
N GLU A 17 -7.05 -2.16 -11.92
CA GLU A 17 -7.16 -3.62 -11.88
C GLU A 17 -5.81 -4.22 -12.25
N ASP A 18 -5.32 -5.20 -11.48
CA ASP A 18 -4.11 -5.96 -11.82
C ASP A 18 -4.43 -7.14 -12.77
N GLU A 19 -3.40 -7.89 -13.17
CA GLU A 19 -3.56 -9.02 -14.11
C GLU A 19 -4.41 -10.17 -13.56
N ASP A 20 -4.55 -10.25 -12.23
CA ASP A 20 -5.38 -11.23 -11.52
C ASP A 20 -6.84 -10.75 -11.34
N GLY A 21 -7.16 -9.54 -11.82
CA GLY A 21 -8.49 -8.95 -11.67
C GLY A 21 -8.73 -8.28 -10.31
N ASN A 22 -7.67 -8.06 -9.51
CA ASN A 22 -7.78 -7.40 -8.22
C ASN A 22 -7.89 -5.90 -8.42
N GLN A 23 -9.01 -5.34 -7.98
CA GLN A 23 -9.28 -3.91 -8.09
C GLN A 23 -8.89 -3.18 -6.82
N SER A 24 -8.21 -2.04 -6.97
CA SER A 24 -7.96 -1.13 -5.85
C SER A 24 -7.46 0.27 -6.23
N THR A 25 -7.36 1.13 -5.22
CA THR A 25 -6.85 2.51 -5.33
C THR A 25 -5.33 2.59 -5.13
N PRO A 26 -4.66 3.65 -5.62
CA PRO A 26 -3.24 3.89 -5.39
C PRO A 26 -2.82 3.80 -3.92
N LEU A 27 -3.62 4.34 -3.00
CA LEU A 27 -3.30 4.31 -1.56
C LEU A 27 -3.34 2.89 -1.02
N TRP A 28 -4.30 2.08 -1.45
CA TRP A 28 -4.36 0.68 -1.07
C TRP A 28 -3.15 -0.10 -1.60
N TRP A 29 -2.73 0.15 -2.85
CA TRP A 29 -1.53 -0.46 -3.42
C TRP A 29 -0.26 -0.02 -2.70
N ALA A 30 -0.14 1.26 -2.34
CA ALA A 30 0.99 1.78 -1.57
C ALA A 30 1.06 1.16 -0.16
N ALA A 31 -0.09 0.95 0.47
CA ALA A 31 -0.19 0.29 1.77
C ALA A 31 0.12 -1.22 1.69
N ARG A 32 -0.37 -1.92 0.66
CA ARG A 32 -0.07 -3.35 0.38
C ARG A 32 1.40 -3.56 -0.01
N GLY A 33 1.95 -2.63 -0.79
CA GLY A 33 3.33 -2.64 -1.28
C GLY A 33 4.39 -2.42 -0.21
N MET A 34 4.02 -2.32 1.07
CA MET A 34 4.89 -2.70 2.18
C MET A 34 4.74 -4.21 2.38
N PRO A 35 5.50 -5.04 1.63
CA PRO A 35 5.23 -6.45 1.62
C PRO A 35 5.50 -7.01 3.03
N PRO A 36 4.70 -7.98 3.50
CA PRO A 36 5.23 -8.92 4.47
C PRO A 36 6.52 -9.51 3.87
N GLY A 37 7.56 -9.78 4.67
CA GLY A 37 8.80 -10.43 4.19
C GLY A 37 8.61 -11.88 3.79
N TYR A 38 7.45 -12.16 3.21
CA TYR A 38 6.84 -13.42 2.87
C TYR A 38 5.78 -13.06 1.83
N ASP A 39 5.77 -13.74 0.69
CA ASP A 39 4.51 -13.92 -0.02
C ASP A 39 3.44 -14.50 0.95
N ASP A 40 2.14 -14.49 0.61
CA ASP A 40 1.18 -15.14 1.52
C ASP A 40 1.39 -16.68 1.62
N GLU A 41 2.47 -17.23 1.05
CA GLU A 41 2.93 -18.64 1.15
C GLU A 41 4.11 -18.83 2.12
N GLY A 42 4.75 -17.76 2.61
CA GLY A 42 5.86 -17.86 3.54
C GLY A 42 7.26 -17.98 2.91
N GLU A 43 7.45 -17.65 1.64
CA GLU A 43 8.78 -17.56 1.02
C GLU A 43 9.34 -16.12 1.02
N LEU A 44 10.58 -16.00 1.53
CA LEU A 44 11.40 -14.80 1.46
C LEU A 44 11.90 -14.62 0.02
N GLU A 45 11.35 -13.65 -0.71
CA GLU A 45 12.05 -13.11 -1.88
C GLU A 45 13.05 -12.02 -1.41
N GLY A 46 14.22 -11.99 -2.04
CA GLY A 46 15.48 -11.50 -1.49
C GLY A 46 15.64 -9.99 -1.25
N GLU A 47 16.90 -9.63 -1.02
CA GLU A 47 17.46 -8.45 -0.34
C GLU A 47 17.15 -7.06 -0.96
N GLU A 48 16.26 -6.95 -1.96
CA GLU A 48 15.81 -5.69 -2.57
C GLU A 48 14.67 -4.99 -1.77
N GLU A 49 14.28 -5.51 -0.60
CA GLU A 49 13.13 -5.04 0.19
C GLU A 49 13.25 -3.63 0.80
N THR A 50 14.45 -3.16 1.16
CA THR A 50 14.62 -1.95 1.99
C THR A 50 14.28 -0.65 1.25
N GLU A 51 14.61 -0.55 -0.05
CA GLU A 51 14.33 0.65 -0.86
C GLU A 51 12.82 0.75 -1.17
N MET A 52 12.13 -0.40 -1.26
CA MET A 52 10.69 -0.46 -1.51
C MET A 52 9.84 -0.10 -0.28
N VAL A 53 10.28 -0.44 0.93
CA VAL A 53 9.56 -0.14 2.19
C VAL A 53 9.52 1.37 2.49
N GLU A 54 10.64 2.08 2.28
CA GLU A 54 10.64 3.55 2.37
C GLU A 54 9.74 4.18 1.30
N SER A 55 9.70 3.58 0.11
CA SER A 55 8.86 4.06 -1.00
C SER A 55 7.35 3.95 -0.71
N GLY A 56 6.90 2.89 -0.05
CA GLY A 56 5.47 2.66 0.25
C GLY A 56 4.91 3.65 1.26
N LEU A 57 5.63 3.90 2.36
CA LEU A 57 5.22 4.90 3.36
C LEU A 57 5.28 6.32 2.79
N ALA A 58 6.34 6.67 2.05
CA ALA A 58 6.48 7.99 1.43
C ALA A 58 5.36 8.26 0.40
N LEU A 59 5.04 7.26 -0.45
CA LEU A 59 3.95 7.35 -1.40
C LEU A 59 2.59 7.45 -0.70
N SER A 60 2.38 6.69 0.38
CA SER A 60 1.14 6.76 1.17
C SER A 60 0.93 8.14 1.77
N LYS A 61 1.97 8.75 2.34
CA LYS A 61 1.92 10.15 2.84
C LYS A 61 1.51 11.11 1.75
N LEU A 62 2.18 11.05 0.59
CA LEU A 62 1.87 11.92 -0.55
C LEU A 62 0.42 11.75 -1.04
N LEU A 63 -0.08 10.51 -1.13
CA LEU A 63 -1.44 10.24 -1.58
C LEU A 63 -2.49 10.77 -0.58
N VAL A 64 -2.26 10.58 0.72
CA VAL A 64 -3.14 11.12 1.77
C VAL A 64 -3.14 12.65 1.76
N GLU A 65 -1.97 13.29 1.65
CA GLU A 65 -1.84 14.74 1.51
C GLU A 65 -2.62 15.30 0.30
N LYS A 66 -2.83 14.46 -0.73
CA LYS A 66 -3.51 14.83 -1.97
C LYS A 66 -4.99 14.41 -1.98
N GLY A 67 -5.52 13.92 -0.87
CA GLY A 67 -6.94 13.59 -0.70
C GLY A 67 -7.33 12.19 -1.16
N ALA A 68 -6.41 11.23 -1.11
CA ALA A 68 -6.74 9.83 -1.30
C ALA A 68 -7.71 9.35 -0.19
N ASP A 69 -8.70 8.54 -0.57
CA ASP A 69 -9.65 7.92 0.34
C ASP A 69 -8.96 6.84 1.18
N VAL A 70 -8.73 7.13 2.46
CA VAL A 70 -8.12 6.22 3.43
C VAL A 70 -9.00 5.01 3.78
N HIS A 71 -10.29 5.07 3.45
CA HIS A 71 -11.26 4.01 3.69
C HIS A 71 -11.58 3.19 2.43
N ALA A 72 -10.89 3.45 1.32
CA ALA A 72 -11.07 2.70 0.09
C ALA A 72 -10.89 1.19 0.34
N VAL A 73 -11.79 0.39 -0.23
CA VAL A 73 -11.76 -1.06 -0.13
C VAL A 73 -11.22 -1.63 -1.43
N GLY A 74 -10.09 -2.33 -1.35
CA GLY A 74 -9.53 -3.13 -2.43
C GLY A 74 -9.74 -4.62 -2.20
N LYS A 75 -9.29 -5.43 -3.16
CA LYS A 75 -9.25 -6.88 -3.04
C LYS A 75 -7.82 -7.39 -3.08
N ASP A 76 -7.48 -8.31 -2.19
CA ASP A 76 -6.24 -9.07 -2.31
C ASP A 76 -6.35 -10.15 -3.40
N ARG A 77 -5.25 -10.88 -3.64
CA ARG A 77 -5.18 -11.96 -4.64
C ARG A 77 -6.15 -13.11 -4.43
N TYR A 78 -6.74 -13.22 -3.24
CA TYR A 78 -7.75 -14.22 -2.90
C TYR A 78 -9.17 -13.65 -2.99
N GLY A 79 -9.32 -12.41 -3.45
CA GLY A 79 -10.59 -11.70 -3.52
C GLY A 79 -11.09 -11.18 -2.16
N ASN A 80 -10.28 -11.25 -1.09
CA ASN A 80 -10.71 -10.76 0.21
C ASN A 80 -10.68 -9.22 0.23
N PRO A 81 -11.74 -8.58 0.73
CA PRO A 81 -11.76 -7.14 0.88
C PRO A 81 -10.77 -6.70 1.97
N SER A 82 -10.03 -5.62 1.69
CA SER A 82 -9.14 -5.00 2.68
C SER A 82 -9.04 -3.49 2.45
N THR A 83 -8.67 -2.76 3.49
CA THR A 83 -8.42 -1.31 3.44
C THR A 83 -6.92 -1.03 3.52
N PRO A 84 -6.47 0.21 3.20
CA PRO A 84 -5.10 0.61 3.53
C PRO A 84 -4.72 0.34 4.99
N LEU A 85 -5.65 0.59 5.93
CA LEU A 85 -5.41 0.38 7.36
C LEU A 85 -5.23 -1.11 7.70
N TRP A 86 -5.93 -2.01 7.02
CA TRP A 86 -5.73 -3.45 7.18
C TRP A 86 -4.28 -3.86 6.89
N TRP A 87 -3.73 -3.35 5.79
CA TRP A 87 -2.33 -3.61 5.42
C TRP A 87 -1.35 -2.99 6.40
N ALA A 88 -1.61 -1.76 6.86
CA ALA A 88 -0.79 -1.12 7.88
C ALA A 88 -0.76 -1.91 9.20
N ALA A 89 -1.92 -2.38 9.67
CA ALA A 89 -2.03 -3.22 10.84
C ALA A 89 -1.28 -4.56 10.66
N ARG A 90 -1.37 -5.15 9.46
CA ARG A 90 -0.62 -6.34 9.09
C ARG A 90 0.89 -6.09 9.18
N SER A 91 1.40 -5.00 8.61
CA SER A 91 2.82 -4.62 8.70
C SER A 91 3.29 -4.40 10.15
N VAL A 92 2.43 -3.85 11.03
CA VAL A 92 2.71 -3.72 12.47
C VAL A 92 2.87 -5.09 13.12
N ILE A 93 1.94 -6.02 12.87
CA ILE A 93 1.96 -7.38 13.44
C ILE A 93 3.26 -8.12 13.05
N TYR A 94 3.74 -7.90 11.83
CA TYR A 94 4.99 -8.52 11.34
C TYR A 94 6.26 -7.71 11.66
N GLY A 95 6.17 -6.61 12.44
CA GLY A 95 7.33 -5.87 12.92
C GLY A 95 8.10 -5.06 11.86
N LYS A 96 7.45 -4.64 10.77
CA LYS A 96 8.08 -3.82 9.72
C LYS A 96 8.25 -2.36 10.19
N GLU A 97 9.42 -1.77 9.93
CA GLU A 97 9.87 -0.47 10.45
C GLU A 97 8.96 0.72 10.08
N GLY A 98 8.18 0.62 8.99
CA GLY A 98 7.19 1.61 8.57
C GLY A 98 5.73 1.35 9.00
N GLY A 99 5.43 0.16 9.53
CA GLY A 99 4.06 -0.26 9.86
C GLY A 99 3.35 0.67 10.84
N PRO A 100 3.94 0.98 12.02
CA PRO A 100 3.32 1.89 12.98
C PRO A 100 3.07 3.29 12.42
N ALA A 101 3.99 3.81 11.62
CA ALA A 101 3.87 5.11 10.99
C ALA A 101 2.76 5.13 9.92
N LEU A 102 2.63 4.06 9.12
CA LEU A 102 1.53 3.93 8.17
C LEU A 102 0.19 3.80 8.90
N ALA A 103 0.13 3.03 9.98
CA ALA A 103 -1.09 2.86 10.75
C ALA A 103 -1.56 4.20 11.34
N GLN A 104 -0.64 4.99 11.88
CA GLN A 104 -0.93 6.35 12.37
C GLN A 104 -1.34 7.33 11.28
N LEU A 105 -0.86 7.16 10.04
CA LEU A 105 -1.26 8.01 8.92
C LEU A 105 -2.72 7.79 8.51
N LEU A 106 -3.27 6.60 8.76
CA LEU A 106 -4.55 6.14 8.23
C LEU A 106 -5.71 6.19 9.25
N VAL A 107 -5.48 6.77 10.44
CA VAL A 107 -6.47 6.96 11.52
C VAL A 107 -6.64 8.43 11.87
#